data_AF-A0A084ZP86-F1
#
_entry.id   AF-A0A084ZP86-F1
#
_cell.length_a   1.000
_cell.length_b   1.000
_cell.length_c   1.000
_cell.angle_alpha   90.00
_cell.angle_beta   90.00
_cell.angle_gamma   90.00
#
_symmetry.space_group_name_H-M   'P 1'
#
loop_
_entity.id
_entity.type
_entity.pdbx_description
1 polymer ?
#
loop_
_entity_poly.entity_id
_entity_poly.type
_entity_poly.pdbx_seq_one_letter_code
_entity_poly.pdbx_strand_id
1 'polypeptide(L)' 'MNTLGIAKHKVTLEVTETELLVLNSALNEVCNGIDIPEFETRLGATLTEVTVLLDEIGEVLDKMDALA' A
#
# COMPACT_ATOMS: atom_id res chain seq x y z
N MET A 1 -9.37 11.94 -15.17
CA MET A 1 -9.63 10.92 -14.14
C MET A 1 -9.67 11.64 -12.81
N ASN A 2 -10.72 11.44 -12.02
CA ASN A 2 -10.72 11.86 -10.62
C ASN A 2 -10.10 10.74 -9.79
N THR A 3 -8.80 10.53 -9.98
CA THR A 3 -8.02 9.48 -9.31
C THR A 3 -8.09 9.59 -7.78
N LEU A 4 -8.41 10.78 -7.25
CA LEU A 4 -8.52 11.08 -5.84
C LEU A 4 -9.91 11.64 -5.50
N GLY A 5 -10.59 11.02 -4.55
CA GLY A 5 -11.78 11.53 -3.89
C GLY A 5 -11.47 11.90 -2.43
N ILE A 6 -12.04 12.99 -1.91
CA ILE A 6 -11.83 13.42 -0.52
C ILE A 6 -13.14 13.31 0.27
N ALA A 7 -13.05 12.69 1.44
CA ALA A 7 -14.04 12.76 2.50
C ALA A 7 -13.37 13.27 3.78
N LYS A 8 -14.14 13.58 4.83
CA LYS A 8 -13.59 14.16 6.08
C LYS A 8 -12.41 13.32 6.62
N HIS A 9 -11.19 13.85 6.51
CA HIS A 9 -9.91 13.21 6.85
C HIS A 9 -9.64 11.85 6.17
N LYS A 10 -10.28 11.57 5.03
CA LYS A 10 -10.07 10.35 4.27
C LYS A 10 -9.92 10.67 2.79
N VAL A 11 -9.10 9.88 2.11
CA VAL A 11 -8.95 9.95 0.66
C VAL A 11 -9.25 8.56 0.10
N THR A 12 -10.07 8.51 -0.95
CA THR A 12 -10.25 7.32 -1.77
C THR A 12 -9.40 7.48 -3.01
N LEU A 13 -8.56 6.49 -3.30
CA LEU A 13 -7.73 6.43 -4.50
C LEU A 13 -8.33 5.38 -5.44
N GLU A 14 -8.74 5.78 -6.63
CA GLU A 14 -9.13 4.84 -7.68
C GLU A 14 -7.87 4.40 -8.45
N VAL A 15 -7.51 3.13 -8.33
CA VAL A 15 -6.38 2.51 -9.02
C VAL A 15 -6.81 1.25 -9.77
N THR A 16 -6.05 0.93 -10.82
CA THR A 16 -6.08 -0.37 -11.48
C THR A 16 -5.38 -1.44 -10.65
N GLU A 17 -5.65 -2.72 -10.95
CA GLU A 17 -4.94 -3.86 -10.34
C GLU A 17 -3.42 -3.75 -10.51
N THR A 18 -2.96 -3.38 -11.71
CA THR A 18 -1.53 -3.20 -12.00
C THR A 18 -0.90 -2.09 -11.14
N GLU A 19 -1.59 -0.97 -10.95
CA GLU A 19 -1.11 0.11 -10.07
C GLU A 19 -1.08 -0.34 -8.60
N LEU A 20 -2.07 -1.11 -8.15
CA LEU A 20 -2.10 -1.67 -6.80
C LEU A 20 -0.97 -2.69 -6.58
N LEU A 21 -0.64 -3.51 -7.58
CA LEU A 21 0.52 -4.43 -7.56
C LEU A 21 1.84 -3.67 -7.42
N VAL A 22 1.98 -2.53 -8.09
CA VAL A 22 3.18 -1.67 -7.95
C VAL A 22 3.29 -1.13 -6.53
N LEU A 23 2.18 -0.66 -5.93
CA LEU A 23 2.14 -0.20 -4.54
C LEU A 23 2.50 -1.31 -3.55
N ASN A 24 1.91 -2.51 -3.72
CA ASN A 24 2.21 -3.67 -2.90
C ASN A 24 3.71 -4.03 -2.98
N SER A 25 4.26 -4.09 -4.19
CA SER A 25 5.68 -4.39 -4.41
C SER A 25 6.60 -3.36 -3.76
N ALA A 26 6.28 -2.06 -3.91
CA ALA A 26 7.07 -0.99 -3.31
C ALA A 26 7.06 -1.05 -1.77
N LEU A 27 5.91 -1.31 -1.16
CA LEU A 27 5.80 -1.48 0.29
C LEU A 27 6.52 -2.75 0.77
N ASN A 28 6.43 -3.85 0.01
CA ASN A 28 7.15 -5.08 0.32
C ASN A 28 8.67 -4.88 0.29
N GLU A 29 9.20 -4.16 -0.69
CA GLU A 29 10.62 -3.82 -0.74
C GLU A 29 11.03 -2.98 0.46
N VAL A 30 10.25 -1.94 0.79
CA VAL A 30 10.53 -1.06 1.94
C VAL A 30 10.53 -1.85 3.26
N CYS A 31 9.58 -2.77 3.45
CA CYS A 31 9.46 -3.56 4.68
C CYS A 31 10.47 -4.71 4.77
N ASN A 32 10.79 -5.37 3.65
CA ASN A 32 11.49 -6.66 3.65
C ASN A 32 12.75 -6.70 2.76
N GLY A 33 12.80 -5.88 1.71
CA GLY A 33 13.83 -5.92 0.66
C GLY A 33 15.03 -5.01 0.92
N ILE A 34 14.88 -3.98 1.75
CA ILE A 34 15.95 -3.04 2.11
C ILE A 34 16.02 -2.81 3.61
N ASP A 35 17.22 -2.87 4.18
CA ASP A 35 17.46 -2.35 5.53
C ASP A 35 17.46 -0.81 5.44
N ILE A 36 16.46 -0.17 6.05
CA ILE A 36 16.31 1.28 6.05
C ILE A 36 16.67 1.80 7.45
N PRO A 37 17.85 2.40 7.61
CA PRO A 37 18.15 3.17 8.82
C PRO A 37 17.08 4.24 9.01
N GLU A 38 16.63 4.42 10.25
CA GLU A 38 15.63 5.41 10.61
C GLU A 38 14.30 5.23 9.87
N PHE A 39 13.89 3.98 9.62
CA PHE A 39 12.65 3.60 8.92
C PHE A 39 11.46 4.51 9.25
N GLU A 40 11.15 4.65 10.54
CA GLU A 40 9.98 5.43 10.98
C GLU A 40 10.09 6.91 10.65
N THR A 41 11.30 7.48 10.71
CA THR A 41 11.53 8.89 10.39
C THR A 41 11.45 9.14 8.89
N ARG A 42 11.93 8.18 8.08
CA ARG A 42 11.94 8.30 6.62
C ARG A 42 10.57 8.03 6.01
N LEU A 43 9.83 7.09 6.57
CA LEU A 43 8.52 6.69 6.06
C LEU A 43 7.37 7.47 6.73
N GLY A 44 7.59 7.96 7.95
CA GLY A 44 6.56 8.63 8.75
C GLY A 44 5.56 7.67 9.40
N ALA A 45 5.87 6.37 9.43
CA ALA A 45 5.06 5.31 10.01
C ALA A 45 5.95 4.21 10.58
N THR A 46 5.46 3.52 11.61
CA THR A 46 6.13 2.35 12.18
C THR A 46 6.17 1.19 11.18
N LEU A 47 7.16 0.30 11.30
CA LEU A 47 7.21 -0.91 10.46
C LEU A 47 5.91 -1.72 10.57
N THR A 48 5.38 -1.86 11.78
CA THR A 48 4.12 -2.57 12.05
C THR A 48 2.94 -1.96 11.29
N GLU A 49 2.76 -0.63 11.32
CA GLU A 49 1.66 0.03 10.60
C GLU A 49 1.73 -0.23 9.09
N VAL A 50 2.94 -0.23 8.54
CA VAL A 50 3.15 -0.43 7.10
C VAL A 50 3.00 -1.90 6.71
N THR A 51 3.44 -2.83 7.56
CA THR A 51 3.18 -4.27 7.36
C THR A 51 1.68 -4.56 7.35
N VAL A 52 0.91 -3.98 8.28
CA VAL A 52 -0.57 -4.14 8.29
C VAL A 52 -1.18 -3.63 6.98
N LEU A 53 -0.75 -2.45 6.51
CA LEU A 53 -1.22 -1.90 5.23
C LEU A 53 -0.84 -2.80 4.04
N LEU A 54 0.37 -3.36 4.04
CA LEU A 54 0.84 -4.27 3.01
C LEU A 54 -0.04 -5.54 2.96
N ASP A 55 -0.38 -6.11 4.11
CA ASP A 55 -1.26 -7.27 4.23
C ASP A 55 -2.67 -6.96 3.71
N GLU A 56 -3.25 -5.82 4.11
CA GLU A 56 -4.57 -5.36 3.63
C GLU A 56 -4.59 -5.21 2.11
N ILE A 57 -3.54 -4.64 1.51
CA ILE A 57 -3.41 -4.52 0.05
C ILE A 57 -3.31 -5.90 -0.60
N GLY A 58 -2.53 -6.82 -0.02
CA GLY A 58 -2.41 -8.20 -0.50
C GLY A 58 -3.76 -8.92 -0.54
N GLU A 59 -4.55 -8.80 0.52
CA GLU A 59 -5.91 -9.38 0.54
C GLU A 59 -6.83 -8.79 -0.54
N VAL A 60 -6.69 -7.50 -0.86
CA VAL A 60 -7.48 -6.88 -1.93
C VAL A 60 -7.06 -7.43 -3.28
N LEU A 61 -5.76 -7.59 -3.53
CA LEU A 61 -5.24 -8.20 -4.75
C LEU A 61 -5.73 -9.65 -4.91
N ASP A 62 -5.65 -10.46 -3.86
CA ASP A 62 -6.16 -11.84 -3.87
C ASP A 62 -7.65 -11.90 -4.24
N LYS A 63 -8.44 -10.94 -3.73
CA LYS A 63 -9.88 -10.83 -4.07
C LYS A 63 -10.10 -10.39 -5.51
N MET A 64 -9.24 -9.53 -6.06
CA MET A 64 -9.33 -9.10 -7.47
C MET A 64 -8.99 -10.25 -8.41
N ASP A 65 -7.95 -11.02 -8.12
CA ASP A 65 -7.57 -12.23 -8.88
C ASP A 65 -8.70 -13.27 -8.90
N ALA A 66 -9.40 -13.44 -7.78
CA ALA A 66 -10.54 -14.37 -7.69
C ALA A 66 -11.78 -13.93 -8.50
N LEU A 67 -11.82 -12.68 -8.98
CA LEU A 67 -12.90 -12.15 -9.81
C LEU A 67 -12.61 -12.22 -11.33
N ALA A 68 -11.39 -12.60 -11.71
CA ALA A 68 -10.95 -12.77 -13.11
C ALA A 68 -11.36 -14.12 -13.70
#